data_AF-A0A919R3U6-F1
#
_entry.id   AF-A0A919R3U6-F1
#
_cell.length_a   1.000
_cell.length_b   1.000
_cell.length_c   1.000
_cell.angle_alpha   90.00
_cell.angle_beta   90.00
_cell.angle_gamma   90.00
#
_symmetry.space_group_name_H-M   'P 1'
#
loop_
_entity.id
_entity.type
_entity.pdbx_description
1 polymer ?
#
loop_
_entity_poly.entity_id
_entity_poly.type
_entity_poly.pdbx_seq_one_letter_code
_entity_poly.pdbx_strand_id
1 'polypeptide(L)'
;MIDRMRKVIERRGRRFGRRARCTRPTGCPAPAVRPDPAVPAAVSAAGPAAVPEGRLVTGPAAVLMTALMTALMTALVSVLVNVLGPGPFPGSGAAAEAATASRAGASGTTAASRAAGASGAADAWGQGPPPEGRPVIRSVRVLPAAPVAGPKGAARLTVEVVARGATGPSGVTVRVEPARGRRPAGRSGAAPEAGGGWEVWRFNPPVGLSRWYPAGRWRVVATARGAGGRRATVERSFLFRKASMLSGVRLTRLPGRPRALRMTGMLMRVDPSGRFGYWSFPGQRVLVQFRRHHGDRWRTVGTARTDADGYFTERVKRSKGAWRAVYRGNLRYATTHTGSRRAPH
;
A
#
# COMPACT_ATOMS: atom_id res chain seq x y z
N MET A 1 -34.09 0.40 -16.41
CA MET A 1 -33.28 -0.19 -15.30
C MET A 1 -32.83 0.85 -14.26
N ILE A 2 -32.69 2.14 -14.62
CA ILE A 2 -32.33 3.24 -13.70
C ILE A 2 -33.52 3.64 -12.78
N ASP A 3 -34.77 3.48 -13.21
CA ASP A 3 -35.95 3.80 -12.39
C ASP A 3 -36.27 2.80 -11.26
N ARG A 4 -35.72 1.58 -11.28
CA ARG A 4 -35.94 0.60 -10.20
C ARG A 4 -35.06 0.85 -8.97
N MET A 5 -34.01 1.68 -9.06
CA MET A 5 -33.16 1.99 -7.89
C MET A 5 -33.65 3.18 -7.06
N ARG A 6 -34.47 4.09 -7.63
CA ARG A 6 -34.99 5.26 -6.90
C ARG A 6 -36.01 4.87 -5.82
N LYS A 7 -36.81 3.80 -6.05
CA LYS A 7 -37.82 3.30 -5.09
C LYS A 7 -37.26 2.55 -3.87
N VAL A 8 -35.99 2.17 -3.85
CA VAL A 8 -35.37 1.44 -2.72
C VAL A 8 -34.80 2.40 -1.68
N ILE A 9 -34.48 3.64 -2.05
CA ILE A 9 -33.90 4.64 -1.15
C ILE A 9 -34.98 5.34 -0.31
N GLU A 10 -36.20 5.51 -0.82
CA GLU A 10 -37.32 6.10 -0.05
C GLU A 10 -37.93 5.16 1.01
N ARG A 11 -37.78 3.83 0.89
CA ARG A 11 -38.38 2.88 1.84
C ARG A 11 -37.56 2.64 3.12
N ARG A 12 -36.36 3.21 3.24
CA ARG A 12 -35.51 3.06 4.45
C ARG A 12 -35.50 4.28 5.38
N GLY A 13 -36.19 5.37 5.03
CA GLY A 13 -36.29 6.58 5.86
C GLY A 13 -37.39 6.59 6.93
N ARG A 14 -38.26 5.57 7.00
CA ARG A 14 -39.39 5.51 7.96
C ARG A 14 -39.36 4.25 8.81
N ARG A 15 -38.37 4.09 9.69
CA ARG A 15 -38.43 3.06 10.75
C ARG A 15 -37.48 3.29 11.93
N PHE A 16 -37.36 4.52 12.43
CA PHE A 16 -36.82 4.79 13.77
C PHE A 16 -37.61 5.93 14.42
N GLY A 17 -38.76 5.58 14.95
CA GLY A 17 -39.65 6.53 15.61
C GLY A 17 -40.69 5.80 16.44
N ARG A 18 -40.27 4.96 17.40
CA ARG A 18 -41.14 4.49 18.48
C ARG A 18 -40.37 4.26 19.78
N ARG A 19 -40.71 5.11 20.76
CA ARG A 19 -40.91 4.81 22.19
C ARG A 19 -39.67 4.58 23.06
N ALA A 20 -39.07 5.70 23.51
CA ALA A 20 -38.60 5.77 24.89
C ALA A 20 -39.74 6.35 25.74
N ARG A 21 -40.38 5.50 26.54
CA ARG A 21 -41.29 5.91 27.61
C ARG A 21 -40.42 6.42 28.76
N CYS A 22 -40.37 7.74 28.94
CA CYS A 22 -39.91 8.33 30.19
C CYS A 22 -41.12 8.50 31.10
N THR A 23 -41.28 7.59 32.07
CA THR A 23 -42.10 7.83 33.26
C THR A 23 -41.35 8.83 34.16
N ARG A 24 -41.82 10.07 34.19
CA ARG A 24 -41.44 11.09 35.19
C ARG A 24 -42.04 10.70 36.55
N PRO A 25 -41.29 10.87 37.65
CA PRO A 25 -41.83 11.42 38.87
C PRO A 25 -41.60 12.95 38.88
N THR A 26 -42.59 13.61 39.48
CA THR A 26 -42.79 15.04 39.72
C THR A 26 -41.58 15.85 40.18
N GLY A 27 -41.48 17.10 39.69
CA GLY A 27 -40.77 18.18 40.38
C GLY A 27 -39.53 18.74 39.68
N CYS A 28 -39.70 19.48 38.58
CA CYS A 28 -38.69 20.45 38.12
C CYS A 28 -39.41 21.64 37.44
N PRO A 29 -39.21 22.89 37.89
CA PRO A 29 -39.81 24.05 37.25
C PRO A 29 -39.20 24.29 35.86
N ALA A 30 -40.07 24.65 34.91
CA ALA A 30 -39.73 24.88 33.51
C ALA A 30 -38.87 26.15 33.33
N PRO A 31 -37.88 26.16 32.42
CA PRO A 31 -37.21 27.39 32.02
C PRO A 31 -38.12 28.21 31.08
N ALA A 32 -38.19 29.52 31.34
CA ALA A 32 -38.91 30.49 30.54
C ALA A 32 -38.39 30.54 29.10
N VAL A 33 -39.29 30.27 28.15
CA VAL A 33 -39.07 30.42 26.71
C VAL A 33 -39.14 31.91 26.38
N ARG A 34 -38.03 32.50 25.95
CA ARG A 34 -38.02 33.83 25.32
C ARG A 34 -38.55 33.71 23.89
N PRO A 35 -39.43 34.61 23.43
CA PRO A 35 -39.85 34.67 22.02
C PRO A 35 -38.69 35.18 21.15
N ASP A 36 -38.45 34.50 20.03
CA ASP A 36 -37.54 34.94 18.97
C ASP A 36 -38.13 36.19 18.28
N PRO A 37 -37.33 37.26 18.06
CA PRO A 37 -37.78 38.39 17.26
C PRO A 37 -37.82 38.04 15.77
N ALA A 38 -38.91 38.50 15.14
CA ALA A 38 -39.23 38.34 13.74
C ALA A 38 -38.07 38.71 12.80
N VAL A 39 -37.75 37.81 11.87
CA VAL A 39 -36.89 38.09 10.73
C VAL A 39 -37.75 38.65 9.59
N PRO A 40 -37.49 39.87 9.09
CA PRO A 40 -38.22 40.41 7.96
C PRO A 40 -37.85 39.71 6.65
N ALA A 41 -38.87 39.42 5.85
CA ALA A 41 -38.76 38.93 4.48
C ALA A 41 -38.15 40.02 3.58
N ALA A 42 -37.04 39.70 2.92
CA ALA A 42 -36.42 40.56 1.90
C ALA A 42 -36.37 39.85 0.54
N VAL A 43 -37.28 40.29 -0.33
CA VAL A 43 -37.03 40.77 -1.71
C VAL A 43 -36.22 39.90 -2.67
N SER A 44 -36.95 39.37 -3.67
CA SER A 44 -36.49 39.01 -5.02
C SER A 44 -35.62 40.09 -5.66
N ALA A 45 -34.48 39.71 -6.23
CA ALA A 45 -33.90 40.44 -7.37
C ALA A 45 -32.95 39.56 -8.20
N ALA A 46 -33.14 39.66 -9.52
CA ALA A 46 -32.18 39.55 -10.61
C ALA A 46 -31.43 38.22 -10.84
N GLY A 47 -31.79 37.57 -11.95
CA GLY A 47 -31.04 36.46 -12.54
C GLY A 47 -29.70 36.90 -13.17
N PRO A 48 -28.71 35.99 -13.26
CA PRO A 48 -27.47 36.27 -13.96
C PRO A 48 -27.67 36.20 -15.48
N ALA A 49 -27.24 37.28 -16.13
CA ALA A 49 -27.14 37.40 -17.58
C ALA A 49 -26.28 36.29 -18.20
N ALA A 50 -26.72 35.81 -19.36
CA ALA A 50 -26.01 34.87 -20.19
C ALA A 50 -24.64 35.42 -20.60
N VAL A 51 -23.60 34.63 -20.33
CA VAL A 51 -22.23 34.86 -20.84
C VAL A 51 -22.21 34.42 -22.30
N PRO A 52 -21.76 35.24 -23.26
CA PRO A 52 -21.62 34.82 -24.64
C PRO A 52 -20.48 33.81 -24.77
N GLU A 53 -20.78 32.69 -25.42
CA GLU A 53 -19.82 31.65 -25.79
C GLU A 53 -18.71 32.24 -26.67
N GLY A 54 -17.48 32.26 -26.14
CA GLY A 54 -16.29 32.59 -26.90
C GLY A 54 -16.04 31.53 -27.97
N ARG A 55 -16.23 31.90 -29.23
CA ARG A 55 -15.77 31.13 -30.39
C ARG A 55 -14.27 30.85 -30.26
N LEU A 56 -13.93 29.57 -30.12
CA LEU A 56 -12.58 29.06 -30.33
C LEU A 56 -12.18 29.32 -31.79
N VAL A 57 -11.31 30.31 -31.99
CA VAL A 57 -10.66 30.57 -33.27
C VAL A 57 -9.65 29.45 -33.52
N THR A 58 -10.08 28.40 -34.21
CA THR A 58 -9.19 27.42 -34.85
C THR A 58 -8.62 28.04 -36.12
N GLY A 59 -7.65 28.93 -35.96
CA GLY A 59 -6.86 29.46 -37.06
C GLY A 59 -5.68 28.54 -37.42
N PRO A 60 -5.24 28.50 -38.69
CA PRO A 60 -4.13 27.65 -39.15
C PRO A 60 -2.79 27.93 -38.43
N ALA A 61 -2.65 29.08 -37.78
CA ALA A 61 -1.48 29.43 -36.97
C ALA A 61 -1.30 28.53 -35.73
N ALA A 62 -2.39 28.02 -35.14
CA ALA A 62 -2.31 27.15 -33.95
C ALA A 62 -1.77 25.74 -34.29
N VAL A 63 -2.03 25.27 -35.52
CA VAL A 63 -1.52 23.98 -36.02
C VAL A 63 -0.02 24.07 -36.29
N LEU A 64 0.44 25.20 -36.84
CA LEU A 64 1.85 25.46 -37.12
C LEU A 64 2.70 25.57 -35.83
N MET A 65 2.20 26.25 -34.80
CA MET A 65 2.85 26.33 -33.48
C MET A 65 3.02 24.96 -32.82
N THR A 66 1.99 24.10 -32.91
CA THR A 66 2.03 22.75 -32.31
C THR A 66 3.02 21.83 -33.04
N ALA A 67 3.09 21.92 -34.38
CA ALA A 67 4.06 21.17 -35.17
C ALA A 67 5.50 21.61 -34.89
N LEU A 68 5.74 22.93 -34.79
CA LEU A 68 7.07 23.48 -34.51
C LEU A 68 7.59 23.08 -33.12
N MET A 69 6.74 23.16 -32.09
CA MET A 69 7.09 22.72 -30.73
C MET A 69 7.41 21.23 -30.64
N THR A 70 6.70 20.41 -31.41
CA THR A 70 6.93 18.96 -31.47
C THR A 70 8.26 18.63 -32.16
N ALA A 71 8.57 19.31 -33.27
CA ALA A 71 9.85 19.16 -33.96
C ALA A 71 11.04 19.61 -33.09
N LEU A 72 10.90 20.74 -32.39
CA LEU A 72 11.95 21.27 -31.51
C LEU A 72 12.24 20.34 -30.33
N MET A 73 11.20 19.81 -29.68
CA MET A 73 11.35 18.84 -28.59
C MET A 73 12.01 17.54 -29.05
N THR A 74 11.71 17.08 -30.27
CA THR A 74 12.29 15.85 -30.83
C THR A 74 13.78 16.04 -31.16
N ALA A 75 14.16 17.22 -31.66
CA ALA A 75 15.57 17.56 -31.90
C ALA A 75 16.36 17.67 -30.60
N LEU A 76 15.78 18.29 -29.55
CA LEU A 76 16.45 18.50 -28.27
C LEU A 76 16.74 17.18 -27.54
N VAL A 77 15.81 16.22 -27.60
CA VAL A 77 16.01 14.87 -27.03
C VAL A 77 17.12 14.11 -27.76
N SER A 78 17.20 14.24 -29.09
CA SER A 78 18.25 13.58 -29.88
C SER A 78 19.66 14.13 -29.58
N VAL A 79 19.79 15.44 -29.35
CA VAL A 79 21.07 16.05 -28.94
C VAL A 79 21.47 15.60 -27.54
N LEU A 80 20.53 15.49 -26.60
CA LEU A 80 20.83 15.09 -25.23
C LEU A 80 21.32 13.63 -25.13
N VAL A 81 20.84 12.76 -26.01
CA VAL A 81 21.24 11.34 -26.05
C VAL A 81 22.63 11.16 -26.67
N ASN A 82 23.02 11.99 -27.65
CA ASN A 82 24.33 11.89 -28.30
C ASN A 82 25.47 12.54 -27.50
N VAL A 83 25.20 13.53 -26.64
CA VAL A 83 26.24 14.19 -25.83
C VAL A 83 26.58 13.39 -24.55
N LEU A 84 25.74 12.45 -24.13
CA LEU A 84 25.94 11.58 -22.96
C LEU A 84 26.29 10.14 -23.38
N GLY A 85 27.38 10.00 -24.13
CA GLY A 85 27.98 8.69 -24.40
C GLY A 85 28.54 8.03 -23.13
N PRO A 86 28.63 6.68 -23.09
CA PRO A 86 29.12 5.93 -21.94
C PRO A 86 30.63 6.12 -21.77
N GLY A 87 31.03 6.92 -20.77
CA GLY A 87 32.43 7.02 -20.36
C GLY A 87 32.92 5.77 -19.61
N PRO A 88 34.21 5.43 -19.71
CA PRO A 88 34.80 4.28 -19.02
C PRO A 88 34.89 4.53 -17.50
N PHE A 89 34.38 3.59 -16.71
CA PHE A 89 34.57 3.59 -15.25
C PHE A 89 36.00 3.12 -14.91
N PRO A 90 36.79 3.91 -14.15
CA PRO A 90 38.05 3.44 -13.61
C PRO A 90 37.82 2.50 -12.40
N GLY A 91 38.81 1.63 -12.19
CA GLY A 91 38.76 0.42 -11.39
C GLY A 91 38.39 0.59 -9.91
N SER A 92 37.64 -0.39 -9.41
CA SER A 92 37.48 -0.64 -7.98
C SER A 92 38.69 -1.42 -7.47
N GLY A 93 39.58 -0.70 -6.78
CA GLY A 93 40.70 -1.28 -6.04
C GLY A 93 40.22 -2.09 -4.83
N ALA A 94 40.92 -3.20 -4.61
CA ALA A 94 40.84 -4.08 -3.46
C ALA A 94 41.41 -3.45 -2.17
N ALA A 95 41.35 -4.23 -1.09
CA ALA A 95 41.89 -4.04 0.27
C ALA A 95 40.87 -3.45 1.28
N ALA A 96 40.68 -3.99 2.50
CA ALA A 96 41.34 -5.09 3.19
C ALA A 96 40.40 -5.65 4.27
N GLU A 97 40.52 -6.96 4.49
CA GLU A 97 40.13 -7.65 5.72
C GLU A 97 40.89 -7.09 6.93
N ALA A 98 40.19 -6.90 8.03
CA ALA A 98 40.78 -6.93 9.37
C ALA A 98 39.77 -7.59 10.31
N ALA A 99 39.98 -8.89 10.53
CA ALA A 99 39.30 -9.68 11.53
C ALA A 99 40.27 -9.93 12.70
N THR A 100 39.91 -9.49 13.90
CA THR A 100 40.39 -9.97 15.20
C THR A 100 39.38 -9.52 16.26
N ALA A 101 38.52 -10.41 16.74
CA ALA A 101 38.70 -11.23 17.94
C ALA A 101 38.28 -10.51 19.24
N SER A 102 37.20 -10.97 19.86
CA SER A 102 37.10 -10.99 21.33
C SER A 102 36.20 -12.13 21.80
N ARG A 103 36.70 -12.76 22.85
CA ARG A 103 36.41 -14.04 23.47
C ARG A 103 35.48 -13.85 24.67
N ALA A 104 35.08 -14.99 25.26
CA ALA A 104 34.32 -15.20 26.50
C ALA A 104 32.80 -15.08 26.33
N GLY A 105 31.96 -16.07 26.67
CA GLY A 105 32.15 -17.20 27.57
C GLY A 105 30.93 -17.22 28.50
N ALA A 106 30.12 -18.28 28.46
CA ALA A 106 29.24 -18.68 29.56
C ALA A 106 28.55 -20.00 29.21
N SER A 107 29.08 -21.06 29.80
CA SER A 107 28.44 -22.35 30.00
C SER A 107 27.13 -22.15 30.78
N GLY A 108 26.06 -22.79 30.34
CA GLY A 108 24.76 -22.72 31.00
C GLY A 108 23.91 -23.92 30.60
N THR A 109 24.16 -25.03 31.28
CA THR A 109 23.42 -26.28 31.25
C THR A 109 21.93 -26.05 31.52
N THR A 110 21.02 -26.53 30.67
CA THR A 110 19.70 -26.99 31.14
C THR A 110 19.04 -27.99 30.20
N ALA A 111 18.94 -29.20 30.74
CA ALA A 111 17.82 -30.14 30.70
C ALA A 111 17.16 -30.46 29.35
N ALA A 112 17.35 -31.73 28.99
CA ALA A 112 16.60 -32.48 28.02
C ALA A 112 15.09 -32.53 28.32
N SER A 113 14.28 -32.32 27.29
CA SER A 113 12.93 -32.88 27.19
C SER A 113 12.82 -33.61 25.85
N ARG A 114 13.02 -34.92 25.91
CA ARG A 114 12.64 -35.88 24.86
C ARG A 114 11.13 -36.05 24.87
N ALA A 115 10.48 -35.72 23.77
CA ALA A 115 9.23 -36.32 23.30
C ALA A 115 9.36 -36.35 21.76
N ALA A 116 9.77 -37.47 21.14
CA ALA A 116 8.96 -38.64 20.84
C ALA A 116 7.70 -38.31 20.01
N GLY A 117 7.77 -38.67 18.72
CA GLY A 117 6.60 -39.07 17.94
C GLY A 117 5.92 -38.01 17.07
N ALA A 118 6.37 -37.88 15.82
CA ALA A 118 5.52 -37.92 14.61
C ALA A 118 6.35 -37.55 13.37
N SER A 119 7.10 -38.53 12.88
CA SER A 119 7.57 -38.58 11.50
C SER A 119 6.34 -38.69 10.60
N GLY A 120 6.12 -37.72 9.71
CA GLY A 120 4.98 -37.72 8.80
C GLY A 120 5.18 -36.79 7.61
N ALA A 121 5.91 -37.29 6.61
CA ALA A 121 5.88 -36.85 5.20
C ALA A 121 6.23 -35.38 4.88
N ALA A 122 7.49 -35.00 5.13
CA ALA A 122 8.11 -33.89 4.40
C ALA A 122 9.05 -34.47 3.33
N ASP A 123 8.78 -34.09 2.07
CA ASP A 123 9.79 -33.91 1.01
C ASP A 123 10.49 -35.16 0.42
N ALA A 124 9.75 -36.24 0.18
CA ALA A 124 10.13 -37.17 -0.89
C ALA A 124 9.67 -36.63 -2.27
N TRP A 125 10.21 -35.47 -2.69
CA TRP A 125 10.05 -35.00 -4.06
C TRP A 125 10.95 -35.87 -4.94
N GLY A 126 10.35 -36.87 -5.58
CA GLY A 126 11.02 -37.70 -6.58
C GLY A 126 11.77 -36.82 -7.58
N GLN A 127 13.10 -36.90 -7.53
CA GLN A 127 14.02 -36.28 -8.48
C GLN A 127 14.09 -37.06 -9.81
N GLY A 128 13.04 -37.80 -10.14
CA GLY A 128 12.96 -38.49 -11.42
C GLY A 128 13.03 -37.44 -12.54
N PRO A 129 13.80 -37.69 -13.62
CA PRO A 129 13.75 -36.82 -14.78
C PRO A 129 12.28 -36.72 -15.23
N PRO A 130 11.72 -35.50 -15.38
CA PRO A 130 10.38 -35.33 -15.94
C PRO A 130 10.25 -36.11 -17.26
N PRO A 131 9.08 -36.72 -17.51
CA PRO A 131 8.82 -37.38 -18.79
C PRO A 131 9.11 -36.39 -19.92
N GLU A 132 9.88 -36.85 -20.90
CA GLU A 132 10.50 -36.02 -21.93
C GLU A 132 9.49 -35.07 -22.58
N GLY A 133 9.86 -33.78 -22.64
CA GLY A 133 9.07 -32.72 -23.27
C GLY A 133 7.94 -32.10 -22.44
N ARG A 134 7.66 -32.54 -21.20
CA ARG A 134 6.69 -31.84 -20.33
C ARG A 134 7.39 -30.74 -19.51
N PRO A 135 6.98 -29.46 -19.63
CA PRO A 135 7.57 -28.42 -18.82
C PRO A 135 7.19 -28.61 -17.34
N VAL A 136 8.09 -28.22 -16.44
CA VAL A 136 7.86 -28.25 -14.98
C VAL A 136 8.19 -26.88 -14.40
N ILE A 137 7.31 -26.35 -13.54
CA ILE A 137 7.56 -25.12 -12.78
C ILE A 137 7.85 -25.51 -11.33
N ARG A 138 9.05 -25.19 -10.86
CA ARG A 138 9.49 -25.48 -9.48
C ARG A 138 9.06 -24.40 -8.50
N SER A 139 9.16 -23.12 -8.89
CA SER A 139 8.79 -22.02 -7.99
C SER A 139 8.38 -20.75 -8.73
N VAL A 140 7.52 -19.97 -8.09
CA VAL A 140 7.11 -18.62 -8.52
C VAL A 140 7.30 -17.68 -7.32
N ARG A 141 8.18 -16.68 -7.45
CA ARG A 141 8.45 -15.67 -6.43
C ARG A 141 8.00 -14.29 -6.93
N VAL A 142 7.48 -13.47 -6.01
CA VAL A 142 7.07 -12.09 -6.29
C VAL A 142 7.87 -11.17 -5.38
N LEU A 143 8.56 -10.19 -5.98
CA LEU A 143 9.46 -9.27 -5.30
C LEU A 143 9.04 -7.81 -5.56
N PRO A 144 8.82 -6.99 -4.53
CA PRO A 144 8.69 -7.39 -3.12
C PRO A 144 7.45 -8.26 -2.90
N ALA A 145 7.42 -9.04 -1.81
CA ALA A 145 6.29 -9.94 -1.49
C ALA A 145 4.96 -9.20 -1.22
N ALA A 146 5.04 -7.92 -0.85
CA ALA A 146 3.89 -7.06 -0.64
C ALA A 146 4.13 -5.66 -1.24
N PRO A 147 3.99 -5.48 -2.57
CA PRO A 147 4.21 -4.20 -3.23
C PRO A 147 3.25 -3.13 -2.68
N VAL A 148 3.77 -1.91 -2.49
CA VAL A 148 3.04 -0.79 -1.91
C VAL A 148 2.94 0.36 -2.91
N ALA A 149 1.72 0.74 -3.28
CA ALA A 149 1.48 1.91 -4.12
C ALA A 149 1.33 3.20 -3.30
N GLY A 150 2.08 4.23 -3.67
CA GLY A 150 1.94 5.58 -3.14
C GLY A 150 0.79 6.38 -3.78
N PRO A 151 0.62 7.65 -3.36
CA PRO A 151 -0.34 8.58 -3.96
C PRO A 151 0.03 8.99 -5.40
N LYS A 152 1.33 8.90 -5.73
CA LYS A 152 1.93 9.16 -7.03
C LYS A 152 2.76 7.94 -7.41
N GLY A 153 2.80 7.64 -8.71
CA GLY A 153 3.57 6.52 -9.26
C GLY A 153 2.92 5.15 -9.06
N ALA A 154 3.68 4.12 -9.42
CA ALA A 154 3.24 2.74 -9.43
C ALA A 154 4.24 1.85 -8.69
N ALA A 155 3.75 0.88 -7.93
CA ALA A 155 4.59 -0.09 -7.28
C ALA A 155 5.23 -1.00 -8.34
N ARG A 156 6.56 -1.05 -8.35
CA ARG A 156 7.32 -1.99 -9.17
C ARG A 156 7.22 -3.39 -8.55
N LEU A 157 7.07 -4.38 -9.40
CA LEU A 157 7.07 -5.78 -8.99
C LEU A 157 7.92 -6.58 -9.97
N THR A 158 8.61 -7.60 -9.48
CA THR A 158 9.34 -8.57 -10.28
C THR A 158 8.80 -9.95 -9.95
N VAL A 159 8.42 -10.70 -10.98
CA VAL A 159 8.06 -12.11 -10.83
C VAL A 159 9.23 -12.94 -11.30
N GLU A 160 9.73 -13.85 -10.46
CA GLU A 160 10.72 -14.84 -10.83
C GLU A 160 10.04 -16.20 -10.94
N VAL A 161 10.21 -16.88 -12.08
CA VAL A 161 9.67 -18.22 -12.31
C VAL A 161 10.85 -19.16 -12.57
N VAL A 162 10.95 -20.23 -11.78
CA VAL A 162 11.94 -21.28 -11.99
C VAL A 162 11.26 -22.43 -12.70
N ALA A 163 11.63 -22.66 -13.95
CA ALA A 163 11.02 -23.68 -14.80
C ALA A 163 12.08 -24.49 -15.56
N ARG A 164 11.72 -25.69 -16.00
CA ARG A 164 12.54 -26.58 -16.83
C ARG A 164 11.69 -27.12 -17.97
N GLY A 165 12.31 -27.34 -19.13
CA GLY A 165 11.62 -27.88 -20.32
C GLY A 165 10.66 -26.90 -20.99
N ALA A 166 10.75 -25.60 -20.65
CA ALA A 166 10.09 -24.53 -21.37
C ALA A 166 10.90 -24.20 -22.63
N THR A 167 10.24 -23.97 -23.77
CA THR A 167 10.91 -23.80 -25.06
C THR A 167 10.41 -22.58 -25.82
N GLY A 168 11.32 -21.89 -26.50
CA GLY A 168 11.05 -20.76 -27.40
C GLY A 168 10.84 -19.41 -26.70
N PRO A 169 10.70 -18.31 -27.46
CA PRO A 169 10.64 -16.92 -26.95
C PRO A 169 9.45 -16.59 -26.04
N SER A 170 8.52 -17.52 -25.85
CA SER A 170 7.39 -17.41 -24.91
C SER A 170 7.22 -18.71 -24.13
N GLY A 171 8.34 -19.38 -23.85
CA GLY A 171 8.40 -20.61 -23.09
C GLY A 171 7.79 -20.45 -21.69
N VAL A 172 7.84 -19.26 -21.10
CA VAL A 172 7.08 -18.94 -19.87
C VAL A 172 6.30 -17.65 -20.06
N THR A 173 5.00 -17.68 -19.73
CA THR A 173 4.14 -16.50 -19.69
C THR A 173 3.65 -16.24 -18.27
N VAL A 174 3.53 -14.97 -17.91
CA VAL A 174 3.09 -14.55 -16.58
C VAL A 174 1.93 -13.57 -16.68
N ARG A 175 0.86 -13.85 -15.93
CA ARG A 175 -0.31 -12.99 -15.82
C ARG A 175 -0.52 -12.58 -14.37
N VAL A 176 -0.76 -11.29 -14.14
CA VAL A 176 -0.96 -10.73 -12.80
C VAL A 176 -2.36 -10.14 -12.72
N GLU A 177 -3.16 -10.60 -11.76
CA GLU A 177 -4.56 -10.20 -11.67
C GLU A 177 -5.09 -10.14 -10.23
N PRO A 178 -6.09 -9.27 -9.97
CA PRO A 178 -6.75 -9.24 -8.67
C PRO A 178 -7.53 -10.53 -8.44
N ALA A 179 -7.53 -11.05 -7.20
CA ALA A 179 -8.20 -12.31 -6.87
C ALA A 179 -9.73 -12.29 -7.01
N ARG A 180 -10.34 -11.11 -7.22
CA ARG A 180 -11.78 -10.95 -7.46
C ARG A 180 -12.00 -10.16 -8.75
N GLY A 181 -12.61 -10.84 -9.71
CA GLY A 181 -13.13 -10.37 -11.00
C GLY A 181 -12.86 -8.92 -11.39
N ARG A 182 -11.78 -8.69 -12.14
CA ARG A 182 -11.74 -7.73 -13.25
C ARG A 182 -10.51 -8.01 -14.13
N ARG A 183 -10.65 -7.55 -15.38
CA ARG A 183 -9.80 -7.78 -16.57
C ARG A 183 -8.29 -7.85 -16.25
N PRO A 184 -7.58 -8.81 -16.85
CA PRO A 184 -6.18 -9.08 -16.52
C PRO A 184 -5.20 -8.03 -17.03
N ALA A 185 -4.07 -7.94 -16.36
CA ALA A 185 -2.85 -7.39 -16.94
C ALA A 185 -1.84 -8.54 -17.12
N GLY A 186 -1.67 -9.00 -18.37
CA GLY A 186 -0.78 -10.12 -18.68
C GLY A 186 0.25 -9.73 -19.75
N ARG A 187 1.45 -10.30 -19.66
CA ARG A 187 2.48 -10.21 -20.71
C ARG A 187 3.32 -11.49 -20.74
N SER A 188 3.77 -11.87 -21.92
CA SER A 188 4.80 -12.90 -22.11
C SER A 188 6.19 -12.28 -21.95
N GLY A 189 7.13 -13.01 -21.35
CA GLY A 189 8.54 -12.64 -21.26
C GLY A 189 9.34 -13.45 -22.27
N ALA A 190 10.40 -12.84 -22.81
CA ALA A 190 11.33 -13.50 -23.72
C ALA A 190 12.33 -14.38 -22.97
N ALA A 191 12.72 -15.47 -23.61
CA ALA A 191 13.54 -16.55 -23.07
C ALA A 191 15.05 -16.26 -23.10
N PRO A 192 15.82 -16.76 -22.14
CA PRO A 192 17.20 -17.17 -22.39
C PRO A 192 17.24 -18.42 -23.29
N GLU A 193 18.36 -18.67 -23.97
CA GLU A 193 18.53 -19.86 -24.83
C GLU A 193 18.35 -21.17 -24.05
N ALA A 194 17.65 -22.12 -24.66
CA ALA A 194 17.15 -23.35 -24.04
C ALA A 194 18.28 -24.29 -23.62
N GLY A 195 18.69 -24.23 -22.36
CA GLY A 195 19.53 -25.25 -21.74
C GLY A 195 18.62 -26.23 -20.99
N GLY A 196 18.81 -27.54 -21.16
CA GLY A 196 17.96 -28.58 -20.52
C GLY A 196 17.90 -28.58 -18.97
N GLY A 197 18.50 -27.58 -18.31
CA GLY A 197 18.50 -27.36 -16.88
C GLY A 197 17.30 -26.55 -16.36
N TRP A 198 17.40 -26.16 -15.08
CA TRP A 198 16.46 -25.22 -14.47
C TRP A 198 16.82 -23.79 -14.85
N GLU A 199 15.86 -23.06 -15.40
CA GLU A 199 16.04 -21.68 -15.82
C GLU A 199 15.25 -20.73 -14.92
N VAL A 200 15.81 -19.56 -14.65
CA VAL A 200 15.15 -18.48 -13.90
C VAL A 200 14.66 -17.40 -14.86
N TRP A 201 13.35 -17.29 -14.98
CA TRP A 201 12.68 -16.32 -15.84
C TRP A 201 12.23 -15.12 -15.01
N ARG A 202 12.71 -13.92 -15.36
CA ARG A 202 12.38 -12.67 -14.65
C ARG A 202 11.40 -11.83 -15.46
N PHE A 203 10.27 -11.48 -14.84
CA PHE A 203 9.23 -10.66 -15.44
C PHE A 203 9.10 -9.36 -14.67
N ASN A 204 9.33 -8.23 -15.35
CA ASN A 204 9.01 -6.90 -14.86
C ASN A 204 7.78 -6.40 -15.63
N PRO A 205 6.55 -6.63 -15.15
CA PRO A 205 5.36 -6.20 -15.89
C PRO A 205 5.40 -4.69 -16.10
N PRO A 206 5.12 -4.20 -17.33
CA PRO A 206 5.20 -2.78 -17.65
C PRO A 206 4.16 -1.95 -16.88
N VAL A 207 3.03 -2.58 -16.55
CA VAL A 207 2.00 -2.02 -15.68
C VAL A 207 2.46 -2.13 -14.23
N GLY A 208 3.06 -1.06 -13.73
CA GLY A 208 3.21 -0.91 -12.28
C GLY A 208 1.83 -0.88 -11.60
N LEU A 209 1.75 -1.47 -10.41
CA LEU A 209 0.52 -1.45 -9.60
C LEU A 209 0.37 -0.07 -8.95
N SER A 210 -0.43 0.79 -9.55
CA SER A 210 -0.70 2.15 -9.06
C SER A 210 -1.88 2.20 -8.07
N ARG A 211 -2.13 3.38 -7.50
CA ARG A 211 -3.26 3.66 -6.60
C ARG A 211 -4.65 3.37 -7.21
N TRP A 212 -4.76 3.30 -8.53
CA TRP A 212 -6.02 3.08 -9.24
C TRP A 212 -6.46 1.62 -9.23
N TYR A 213 -5.54 0.71 -8.93
CA TYR A 213 -5.83 -0.70 -8.82
C TYR A 213 -6.45 -1.06 -7.44
N PRO A 214 -7.27 -2.12 -7.36
CA PRO A 214 -7.81 -2.60 -6.10
C PRO A 214 -6.70 -3.15 -5.21
N ALA A 215 -6.60 -2.66 -3.97
CA ALA A 215 -5.72 -3.25 -2.97
C ALA A 215 -6.29 -4.57 -2.44
N GLY A 216 -5.43 -5.46 -1.97
CA GLY A 216 -5.79 -6.74 -1.36
C GLY A 216 -5.03 -7.91 -1.97
N ARG A 217 -5.70 -9.05 -2.08
CA ARG A 217 -5.09 -10.27 -2.61
C ARG A 217 -5.05 -10.23 -4.14
N TRP A 218 -3.88 -10.48 -4.67
CA TRP A 218 -3.59 -10.63 -6.10
C TRP A 218 -3.02 -12.01 -6.34
N ARG A 219 -3.13 -12.50 -7.57
CA ARG A 219 -2.50 -13.74 -7.99
C ARG A 219 -1.63 -13.52 -9.23
N VAL A 220 -0.58 -14.32 -9.29
CA VAL A 220 0.31 -14.50 -10.42
C VAL A 220 0.04 -15.89 -10.98
N VAL A 221 -0.28 -15.96 -12.27
CA VAL A 221 -0.46 -17.21 -13.00
C VAL A 221 0.73 -17.35 -13.95
N ALA A 222 1.62 -18.30 -13.68
CA ALA A 222 2.76 -18.62 -14.53
C ALA A 222 2.42 -19.86 -15.36
N THR A 223 2.59 -19.77 -16.68
CA THR A 223 2.37 -20.89 -17.60
C THR A 223 3.65 -21.17 -18.37
N ALA A 224 4.26 -22.33 -18.15
CA ALA A 224 5.38 -22.82 -18.92
C ALA A 224 4.86 -23.66 -20.10
N ARG A 225 5.47 -23.51 -21.28
CA ARG A 225 5.15 -24.19 -22.54
C ARG A 225 6.40 -24.90 -23.03
N GLY A 226 6.33 -26.21 -23.18
CA GLY A 226 7.41 -27.04 -23.69
C GLY A 226 7.16 -27.54 -25.12
N ALA A 227 7.98 -28.49 -25.56
CA ALA A 227 7.84 -29.14 -26.86
C ALA A 227 6.45 -29.78 -27.05
N GLY A 228 5.97 -29.82 -28.29
CA GLY A 228 4.65 -30.37 -28.62
C GLY A 228 3.47 -29.62 -28.00
N GLY A 229 3.65 -28.36 -27.58
CA GLY A 229 2.59 -27.51 -27.03
C GLY A 229 2.14 -27.85 -25.61
N ARG A 230 2.84 -28.78 -24.92
CA ARG A 230 2.55 -29.17 -23.53
C ARG A 230 2.70 -27.99 -22.58
N ARG A 231 1.86 -27.94 -21.54
CA ARG A 231 1.81 -26.82 -20.58
C ARG A 231 1.91 -27.27 -19.13
N ALA A 232 2.52 -26.43 -18.31
CA ALA A 232 2.45 -26.49 -16.86
C ALA A 232 2.05 -25.12 -16.32
N THR A 233 1.09 -25.08 -15.40
CA THR A 233 0.56 -23.83 -14.84
C THR A 233 0.69 -23.86 -13.32
N VAL A 234 1.22 -22.78 -12.75
CA VAL A 234 1.30 -22.59 -11.30
C VAL A 234 0.74 -21.22 -10.94
N GLU A 235 -0.07 -21.18 -9.89
CA GLU A 235 -0.59 -19.94 -9.31
C GLU A 235 0.10 -19.59 -7.99
N ARG A 236 0.40 -18.30 -7.79
CA ARG A 236 0.91 -17.78 -6.51
C ARG A 236 0.17 -16.52 -6.12
N SER A 237 -0.28 -16.44 -4.87
CA SER A 237 -0.92 -15.24 -4.33
C SER A 237 0.07 -14.30 -3.64
N PHE A 238 -0.20 -13.00 -3.70
CA PHE A 238 0.50 -11.96 -2.94
C PHE A 238 -0.46 -10.86 -2.48
N LEU A 239 0.00 -9.95 -1.62
CA LEU A 239 -0.79 -8.81 -1.14
C LEU A 239 -0.31 -7.52 -1.79
N PHE A 240 -1.16 -6.89 -2.60
CA PHE A 240 -0.93 -5.52 -3.04
C PHE A 240 -1.55 -4.55 -2.03
N ARG A 241 -0.74 -3.62 -1.51
CA ARG A 241 -1.19 -2.64 -0.52
C ARG A 241 -1.05 -1.22 -1.05
N LYS A 242 -1.83 -0.31 -0.49
CA LYS A 242 -1.68 1.14 -0.67
C LYS A 242 -0.94 1.74 0.51
N ALA A 243 -0.20 2.81 0.29
CA ALA A 243 0.53 3.48 1.34
C ALA A 243 -0.42 4.08 2.39
N SER A 244 0.09 4.15 3.62
CA SER A 244 -0.51 4.91 4.72
C SER A 244 0.56 5.82 5.31
N MET A 245 0.14 6.91 5.94
CA MET A 245 1.04 7.93 6.45
C MET A 245 0.57 8.41 7.82
N LEU A 246 1.50 8.52 8.77
CA LEU A 246 1.28 9.22 10.04
C LEU A 246 1.85 10.63 9.92
N SER A 247 0.99 11.64 10.00
CA SER A 247 1.34 13.06 9.90
C SER A 247 1.09 13.79 11.21
N GLY A 248 1.78 14.92 11.41
CA GLY A 248 1.54 15.82 12.54
C GLY A 248 1.74 15.20 13.92
N VAL A 249 2.49 14.08 14.02
CA VAL A 249 2.61 13.37 15.29
C VAL A 249 3.43 14.20 16.29
N ARG A 250 2.81 14.57 17.41
CA ARG A 250 3.39 15.39 18.47
C ARG A 250 3.30 14.68 19.81
N LEU A 251 4.24 14.97 20.69
CA LEU A 251 4.27 14.46 22.06
C LEU A 251 4.34 15.66 22.99
N THR A 252 3.26 15.95 23.70
CA THR A 252 3.16 17.11 24.59
C THR A 252 3.04 16.66 26.04
N ARG A 253 3.48 17.49 26.96
CA ARG A 253 3.13 17.31 28.38
C ARG A 253 1.65 17.56 28.57
N LEU A 254 1.08 16.90 29.56
CA LEU A 254 -0.28 17.17 29.96
C LEU A 254 -0.26 18.16 31.15
N PRO A 255 -0.87 19.35 31.03
CA PRO A 255 -0.95 20.31 32.13
C PRO A 255 -1.56 19.67 33.39
N GLY A 256 -1.02 20.00 34.57
CA GLY A 256 -1.43 19.43 35.85
C GLY A 256 -1.08 17.93 36.04
N ARG A 257 -0.37 17.30 35.09
CA ARG A 257 0.00 15.87 35.14
C ARG A 257 1.46 15.66 34.71
N PRO A 258 2.45 15.98 35.56
CA PRO A 258 3.88 15.99 35.20
C PRO A 258 4.43 14.61 34.77
N ARG A 259 3.78 13.53 35.22
CA ARG A 259 4.10 12.13 34.89
C ARG A 259 3.35 11.60 33.67
N ALA A 260 2.59 12.43 32.95
CA ALA A 260 1.84 12.03 31.77
C ALA A 260 2.29 12.80 30.52
N LEU A 261 2.29 12.11 29.39
CA LEU A 261 2.44 12.69 28.06
C LEU A 261 1.17 12.43 27.26
N ARG A 262 0.86 13.32 26.33
CA ARG A 262 -0.19 13.15 25.33
C ARG A 262 0.47 13.07 23.96
N MET A 263 0.25 11.95 23.27
CA MET A 263 0.63 11.78 21.88
C MET A 263 -0.57 12.09 21.00
N THR A 264 -0.44 13.03 20.08
CA THR A 264 -1.47 13.34 19.07
C THR A 264 -0.91 13.19 17.67
N GLY A 265 -1.75 13.01 16.68
CA GLY A 265 -1.37 13.00 15.27
C GLY A 265 -2.54 12.62 14.37
N MET A 266 -2.27 12.48 13.07
CA MET A 266 -3.26 12.07 12.08
C MET A 266 -2.75 10.86 11.28
N LEU A 267 -3.61 9.86 11.11
CA LEU A 267 -3.38 8.75 10.19
C LEU A 267 -4.12 9.01 8.89
N MET A 268 -3.37 8.96 7.79
CA MET A 268 -3.87 9.13 6.44
C MET A 268 -3.64 7.87 5.60
N ARG A 269 -4.43 7.74 4.54
CA ARG A 269 -4.36 6.64 3.57
C ARG A 269 -4.37 7.19 2.16
N VAL A 270 -3.76 6.47 1.21
CA VAL A 270 -3.93 6.83 -0.21
C VAL A 270 -5.41 6.80 -0.57
N ASP A 271 -5.88 7.89 -1.15
CA ASP A 271 -7.28 8.08 -1.53
C ASP A 271 -7.63 7.14 -2.70
N PRO A 272 -8.58 6.21 -2.51
CA PRO A 272 -9.00 5.32 -3.59
C PRO A 272 -9.73 6.04 -4.72
N SER A 273 -10.31 7.22 -4.48
CA SER A 273 -11.09 7.96 -5.47
C SER A 273 -10.23 8.70 -6.49
N GLY A 274 -8.97 8.97 -6.16
CA GLY A 274 -8.09 9.75 -7.04
C GLY A 274 -7.98 11.22 -6.72
N ARG A 275 -8.97 11.78 -6.01
CA ARG A 275 -9.16 13.23 -5.88
C ARG A 275 -8.02 13.89 -5.11
N PHE A 276 -7.50 13.23 -4.07
CA PHE A 276 -6.39 13.73 -3.26
C PHE A 276 -5.24 12.74 -3.26
N GLY A 277 -4.02 13.16 -2.87
CA GLY A 277 -2.94 12.19 -2.66
C GLY A 277 -3.25 11.25 -1.50
N TYR A 278 -3.59 11.86 -0.37
CA TYR A 278 -3.95 11.19 0.88
C TYR A 278 -5.29 11.70 1.38
N TRP A 279 -6.00 10.85 2.13
CA TRP A 279 -7.25 11.18 2.82
C TRP A 279 -7.22 10.65 4.25
N SER A 280 -8.11 11.15 5.11
CA SER A 280 -8.27 10.66 6.48
C SER A 280 -8.51 9.15 6.51
N PHE A 281 -7.97 8.49 7.55
CA PHE A 281 -8.15 7.06 7.76
C PHE A 281 -8.87 6.76 9.09
N PRO A 282 -10.22 6.83 9.11
CA PRO A 282 -10.98 6.71 10.34
C PRO A 282 -11.04 5.28 10.90
N GLY A 283 -11.28 5.19 12.21
CA GLY A 283 -11.54 3.95 12.95
C GLY A 283 -10.35 2.99 13.05
N GLN A 284 -9.16 3.42 12.67
CA GLN A 284 -7.95 2.59 12.70
C GLN A 284 -7.28 2.62 14.07
N ARG A 285 -6.63 1.51 14.44
CA ARG A 285 -5.82 1.44 15.66
C ARG A 285 -4.40 1.94 15.39
N VAL A 286 -3.96 2.92 16.17
CA VAL A 286 -2.58 3.42 16.20
C VAL A 286 -1.95 3.02 17.53
N LEU A 287 -0.83 2.32 17.46
CA LEU A 287 -0.08 1.90 18.63
C LEU A 287 0.92 2.99 19.02
N VAL A 288 0.97 3.31 20.30
CA VAL A 288 2.05 4.13 20.86
C VAL A 288 3.11 3.21 21.40
N GLN A 289 4.31 3.32 20.84
CA GLN A 289 5.46 2.53 21.26
C GLN A 289 6.52 3.40 21.94
N PHE A 290 7.15 2.80 22.94
CA PHE A 290 8.23 3.40 23.73
C PHE A 290 9.45 2.48 23.72
N ARG A 291 10.64 3.08 23.63
CA ARG A 291 11.93 2.42 23.80
C ARG A 291 12.71 3.17 24.86
N ARG A 292 13.17 2.47 25.91
CA ARG A 292 13.98 3.06 26.98
C ARG A 292 15.23 3.73 26.43
N HIS A 293 15.77 4.72 27.13
CA HIS A 293 17.10 5.25 26.84
C HIS A 293 18.14 4.11 26.87
N HIS A 294 19.02 4.04 25.87
CA HIS A 294 19.95 2.92 25.61
C HIS A 294 19.31 1.53 25.39
N GLY A 295 17.98 1.41 25.39
CA GLY A 295 17.30 0.17 25.03
C GLY A 295 17.26 -0.03 23.52
N ASP A 296 17.30 -1.28 23.08
CA ASP A 296 17.16 -1.72 21.70
C ASP A 296 15.69 -2.05 21.35
N ARG A 297 14.89 -2.51 22.31
CA ARG A 297 13.52 -3.01 22.12
C ARG A 297 12.44 -1.95 22.26
N TRP A 298 11.58 -1.84 21.25
CA TRP A 298 10.31 -1.11 21.31
C TRP A 298 9.22 -1.91 22.02
N ARG A 299 8.47 -1.28 22.92
CA ARG A 299 7.31 -1.86 23.61
C ARG A 299 6.06 -1.03 23.36
N THR A 300 4.93 -1.68 23.12
CA THR A 300 3.63 -1.00 23.03
C THR A 300 3.20 -0.59 24.44
N VAL A 301 2.94 0.70 24.64
CA VAL A 301 2.54 1.29 25.93
C VAL A 301 1.18 1.97 25.90
N GLY A 302 0.58 2.11 24.72
CA GLY A 302 -0.75 2.68 24.52
C GLY A 302 -1.35 2.32 23.17
N THR A 303 -2.65 2.51 23.01
CA THR A 303 -3.38 2.30 21.75
C THR A 303 -4.47 3.35 21.62
N ALA A 304 -4.40 4.16 20.57
CA ALA A 304 -5.49 5.05 20.18
C ALA A 304 -6.29 4.49 19.01
N ARG A 305 -7.53 4.97 18.87
CA ARG A 305 -8.32 4.84 17.64
C ARG A 305 -8.40 6.19 16.94
N THR A 306 -8.37 6.17 15.61
CA THR A 306 -8.53 7.38 14.82
C THR A 306 -10.02 7.75 14.70
N ASP A 307 -10.33 9.03 14.80
CA ASP A 307 -11.66 9.59 14.60
C ASP A 307 -12.03 9.70 13.11
N ALA A 308 -13.15 10.38 12.79
CA ALA A 308 -13.64 10.58 11.42
C ALA A 308 -12.62 11.30 10.51
N ASP A 309 -11.81 12.19 11.07
CA ASP A 309 -10.79 12.98 10.38
C ASP A 309 -9.42 12.28 10.38
N GLY A 310 -9.35 11.06 10.92
CA GLY A 310 -8.12 10.30 11.03
C GLY A 310 -7.23 10.77 12.18
N TYR A 311 -7.67 11.72 12.99
CA TYR A 311 -6.96 12.22 14.16
C TYR A 311 -6.96 11.15 15.26
N PHE A 312 -5.86 11.06 16.00
CA PHE A 312 -5.76 10.22 17.18
C PHE A 312 -5.10 10.98 18.32
N THR A 313 -5.47 10.61 19.55
CA THR A 313 -4.90 11.12 20.79
C THR A 313 -4.75 9.96 21.77
N GLU A 314 -3.59 9.85 22.42
CA GLU A 314 -3.34 8.86 23.46
C GLU A 314 -2.59 9.48 24.62
N ARG A 315 -3.00 9.14 25.85
CA ARG A 315 -2.27 9.51 27.07
C ARG A 315 -1.40 8.35 27.51
N VAL A 316 -0.13 8.63 27.79
CA VAL A 316 0.86 7.63 28.19
C VAL A 316 1.67 8.10 29.39
N LYS A 317 2.15 7.16 30.22
CA LYS A 317 3.03 7.49 31.33
C LYS A 317 4.38 8.00 30.82
N ARG A 318 4.78 9.19 31.26
CA ARG A 318 6.07 9.79 30.91
C ARG A 318 7.21 8.87 31.37
N SER A 319 8.14 8.61 30.46
CA SER A 319 9.36 7.84 30.71
C SER A 319 10.51 8.39 29.87
N LYS A 320 11.74 8.29 30.37
CA LYS A 320 12.95 8.72 29.64
C LYS A 320 13.25 7.73 28.51
N GLY A 321 13.19 8.19 27.27
CA GLY A 321 13.47 7.36 26.09
C GLY A 321 12.86 7.92 24.80
N ALA A 322 12.74 7.03 23.81
CA ALA A 322 12.22 7.32 22.49
C ALA A 322 10.77 6.83 22.33
N TRP A 323 9.98 7.57 21.57
CA TRP A 323 8.56 7.34 21.34
C TRP A 323 8.26 7.32 19.85
N ARG A 324 7.30 6.50 19.43
CA ARG A 324 6.77 6.52 18.06
C ARG A 324 5.31 6.09 18.00
N ALA A 325 4.60 6.58 16.99
CA ALA A 325 3.30 6.05 16.61
C ALA A 325 3.48 4.99 15.52
N VAL A 326 2.71 3.90 15.59
CA VAL A 326 2.75 2.80 14.62
C VAL A 326 1.35 2.41 14.20
N TYR A 327 1.10 2.43 12.90
CA TYR A 327 -0.05 1.78 12.30
C TYR A 327 0.42 0.45 11.70
N ARG A 328 -0.12 -0.67 12.19
CA ARG A 328 0.31 -2.02 11.76
C ARG A 328 -0.03 -2.34 10.30
N GLY A 329 -0.85 -1.53 9.64
CA GLY A 329 -1.40 -1.87 8.33
C GLY A 329 -2.56 -2.84 8.45
N ASN A 330 -3.14 -3.17 7.30
CA ASN A 330 -4.14 -4.22 7.14
C ASN A 330 -3.98 -4.89 5.76
N LEU A 331 -4.98 -5.66 5.33
CA LEU A 331 -4.92 -6.34 4.02
C LEU A 331 -4.81 -5.38 2.83
N ARG A 332 -5.27 -4.13 2.97
CA ARG A 332 -5.34 -3.14 1.89
C ARG A 332 -4.32 -2.02 2.03
N TYR A 333 -3.86 -1.72 3.24
CA TYR A 333 -2.97 -0.60 3.52
C TYR A 333 -1.70 -1.05 4.23
N ALA A 334 -0.57 -0.50 3.81
CA ALA A 334 0.74 -0.83 4.34
C ALA A 334 0.89 -0.37 5.79
N THR A 335 1.81 -1.02 6.51
CA THR A 335 2.30 -0.60 7.81
C THR A 335 3.02 0.74 7.66
N THR A 336 2.86 1.63 8.62
CA THR A 336 3.62 2.89 8.70
C THR A 336 3.94 3.22 10.14
N HIS A 337 5.05 3.92 10.38
CA HIS A 337 5.44 4.39 11.70
C HIS A 337 6.19 5.71 11.59
N THR A 338 6.14 6.51 12.64
CA THR A 338 6.95 7.72 12.72
C THR A 338 8.40 7.37 13.07
N GLY A 339 9.32 8.28 12.75
CA GLY A 339 10.64 8.30 13.39
C GLY A 339 10.53 8.40 14.92
N SER A 340 11.65 8.14 15.61
CA SER A 340 11.71 8.26 17.06
C SER A 340 11.65 9.71 17.51
N ARG A 341 10.88 9.99 18.56
CA ARG A 341 10.79 11.29 19.23
C ARG A 341 11.21 11.17 20.69
N ARG A 342 11.92 12.17 21.23
CA ARG A 342 12.21 12.24 22.67
C ARG A 342 11.08 12.96 23.39
N ALA A 343 10.87 12.61 24.66
CA ALA A 343 9.93 13.32 25.50
C ALA A 343 10.43 14.76 25.77
N PRO A 344 9.56 15.78 25.77
CA PRO A 344 9.96 17.15 26.11
C PRO A 344 10.51 17.24 27.54
N HIS A 345 11.60 18.01 27.69
CA HIS A 345 12.40 18.18 28.92
C HIS A 345 11.76 18.98 30.02
#